data_AF-A0A382YN65-F1
#
_entry.id   AF-A0A382YN65-F1
#
_cell.length_a   1.000
_cell.length_b   1.000
_cell.length_c   1.000
_cell.angle_alpha   90.00
_cell.angle_beta   90.00
_cell.angle_gamma   90.00
#
_symmetry.space_group_name_H-M   'P 1'
#
loop_
_entity.id
_entity.type
_entity.pdbx_description
1 polymer ?
#
loop_
_entity_poly.entity_id
_entity_poly.type
_entity_poly.pdbx_seq_one_letter_code
_entity_poly.pdbx_strand_id
1 'polypeptide(L)' 'VTQMPKSTVRSYSRYTEEALTLLAKLIRASRLEKKMSAQEVADRAGISRGMLSRIEKA' A
#
# COMPACT_ATOMS: atom_id res chain seq x y z
N VAL A 1 -1.60 -18.81 -16.55
CA VAL A 1 -2.12 -17.86 -15.55
C VAL A 1 -1.57 -18.26 -14.20
N THR A 2 -0.61 -17.53 -13.65
CA THR A 2 0.00 -17.84 -12.36
C THR A 2 -1.03 -17.59 -11.25
N GLN A 3 -1.44 -18.64 -10.53
CA GLN A 3 -2.34 -18.50 -9.38
C GLN A 3 -1.62 -17.75 -8.27
N MET A 4 -2.24 -16.68 -7.75
CA MET A 4 -1.78 -16.05 -6.51
C MET A 4 -2.05 -16.99 -5.33
N PRO A 5 -1.06 -17.24 -4.45
CA PRO A 5 -1.28 -18.09 -3.28
C PRO A 5 -2.36 -17.49 -2.37
N LYS A 6 -3.16 -18.36 -1.77
CA LYS A 6 -4.24 -18.00 -0.83
C LYS A 6 -3.65 -17.19 0.34
N SER A 7 -4.28 -16.09 0.69
CA SER A 7 -3.86 -15.28 1.84
C SER A 7 -4.01 -16.09 3.13
N THR A 8 -2.89 -16.46 3.74
CA THR A 8 -2.85 -17.04 5.08
C THR A 8 -3.17 -15.95 6.10
N VAL A 9 -4.10 -16.21 7.02
CA VAL A 9 -4.35 -15.31 8.16
C VAL A 9 -3.09 -15.28 9.01
N ARG A 10 -2.49 -14.10 9.17
CA ARG A 10 -1.31 -13.89 10.02
C ARG A 10 -1.72 -13.02 11.19
N SER A 11 -1.34 -13.44 12.40
CA SER A 11 -1.50 -12.61 13.60
C SER A 11 -0.37 -11.57 13.63
N TYR A 12 -0.73 -10.30 13.66
CA TYR A 12 0.19 -9.19 13.89
C TYR A 12 -0.04 -8.60 15.27
N SER A 13 0.98 -7.96 15.83
CA SER A 13 0.80 -7.18 17.05
C SER A 13 -0.01 -5.91 16.74
N ARG A 14 -0.73 -5.38 17.73
CA ARG A 14 -1.43 -4.08 17.59
C ARG A 14 -0.49 -2.96 17.13
N TYR A 15 0.73 -2.93 17.66
CA TYR A 15 1.74 -1.96 17.27
C TYR A 15 2.10 -2.05 15.79
N THR A 16 2.20 -3.27 15.24
CA THR A 16 2.45 -3.48 13.82
C THR A 16 1.31 -2.94 12.97
N GLU A 17 0.06 -3.20 13.36
CA GLU A 17 -1.12 -2.69 12.64
C GLU A 17 -1.15 -1.16 12.64
N GLU A 18 -0.96 -0.53 13.80
CA GLU A 18 -0.92 0.93 13.94
C GLU A 18 0.21 1.56 13.11
N ALA A 19 1.41 0.95 13.13
CA ALA A 19 2.53 1.41 12.33
C ALA A 19 2.26 1.30 10.82
N LEU A 20 1.61 0.23 10.37
CA LEU A 20 1.22 0.06 8.96
C LEU A 20 0.18 1.08 8.52
N THR A 21 -0.84 1.36 9.35
CA THR A 21 -1.83 2.41 9.08
C THR A 21 -1.18 3.79 9.02
N LEU A 22 -0.22 4.09 9.91
CA LEU A 22 0.53 5.35 9.85
C LEU A 22 1.34 5.45 8.55
N LEU A 23 2.06 4.38 8.19
CA LEU A 23 2.84 4.34 6.96
C LEU A 23 1.98 4.56 5.71
N ALA A 24 0.81 3.90 5.65
CA ALA A 24 -0.16 4.07 4.57
C ALA A 24 -0.57 5.54 4.38
N LYS A 25 -0.86 6.23 5.49
CA LYS A 25 -1.21 7.66 5.49
C LYS A 25 -0.05 8.53 5.03
N LEU A 26 1.17 8.25 5.47
CA LEU A 26 2.37 8.99 5.06
C LEU A 26 2.68 8.82 3.57
N ILE A 27 2.55 7.61 3.03
CA ILE A 27 2.71 7.35 1.59
C ILE A 27 1.70 8.20 0.80
N ARG A 28 0.43 8.17 1.20
CA ARG A 28 -0.63 8.95 0.57
C ARG A 28 -0.35 10.45 0.66
N ALA A 29 0.04 10.95 1.85
CA ALA A 29 0.35 12.36 2.07
C ALA A 29 1.49 12.81 1.15
N SER A 30 2.62 12.08 1.15
CA SER A 30 3.78 12.42 0.31
C SER A 30 3.45 12.39 -1.18
N ARG A 31 2.62 11.44 -1.63
CA ARG A 31 2.16 11.40 -3.03
C ARG A 31 1.39 12.67 -3.39
N LEU A 32 0.48 13.11 -2.52
CA LEU A 32 -0.34 14.31 -2.73
C LEU A 32 0.51 15.58 -2.67
N GLU A 33 1.44 15.69 -1.72
CA GLU A 33 2.40 16.79 -1.61
C GLU A 33 3.24 16.96 -2.89
N LYS A 34 3.68 15.83 -3.47
CA LYS A 34 4.42 15.79 -4.74
C LYS A 34 3.53 15.89 -5.97
N LYS A 35 2.21 16.06 -5.81
CA LYS A 35 1.20 16.14 -6.88
C LYS A 35 1.25 14.96 -7.85
N MET A 36 1.61 13.77 -7.37
CA MET A 36 1.70 12.57 -8.18
C MET A 36 0.37 11.82 -8.18
N SER A 37 -0.01 11.29 -9.34
CA SER A 37 -1.12 10.36 -9.47
C SER A 37 -0.76 9.00 -8.83
N ALA A 38 -1.79 8.25 -8.48
CA ALA A 38 -1.60 6.88 -7.99
C ALA A 38 -0.97 5.96 -9.04
N GLN A 39 -1.19 6.23 -10.33
CA GLN A 39 -0.57 5.44 -11.40
C GLN A 39 0.93 5.69 -11.45
N GLU A 40 1.38 6.96 -11.43
CA GLU A 40 2.80 7.31 -11.48
C GLU A 40 3.61 6.72 -10.31
N VAL A 41 3.05 6.74 -9.09
CA VAL A 41 3.73 6.11 -7.94
C VAL A 41 3.77 4.60 -8.09
N ALA A 42 2.68 3.98 -8.57
CA ALA A 42 2.62 2.54 -8.77
C ALA A 42 3.63 2.07 -9.83
N ASP A 43 3.74 2.79 -10.95
CA ASP A 43 4.70 2.50 -12.03
C ASP A 43 6.14 2.60 -11.54
N ARG A 44 6.48 3.66 -10.78
CA ARG A 44 7.82 3.83 -10.18
C ARG A 44 8.15 2.75 -9.16
N ALA A 45 7.16 2.24 -8.45
CA ALA A 45 7.33 1.18 -7.46
C ALA A 45 7.25 -0.23 -8.08
N GLY A 46 6.96 -0.36 -9.38
CA GLY A 46 6.83 -1.65 -10.05
C GLY A 46 5.62 -2.47 -9.56
N ILE A 47 4.55 -1.81 -9.12
CA ILE A 47 3.33 -2.46 -8.62
C ILE A 47 2.10 -2.01 -9.41
N SER A 48 0.99 -2.75 -9.28
CA SER A 48 -0.27 -2.29 -9.87
C SER A 48 -0.86 -1.11 -9.10
N ARG A 49 -1.55 -0.21 -9.81
CA ARG A 49 -2.31 0.89 -9.19
C ARG A 49 -3.31 0.41 -8.13
N GLY A 50 -3.93 -0.76 -8.34
CA GLY A 50 -4.83 -1.38 -7.37
C GLY A 50 -4.12 -1.84 -6.10
N MET A 51 -2.85 -2.27 -6.19
CA MET A 51 -2.01 -2.57 -5.03
C MET A 51 -1.70 -1.30 -4.24
N LEU A 52 -1.27 -0.23 -4.92
CA LEU A 52 -1.03 1.07 -4.26
C LEU A 52 -2.30 1.59 -3.57
N SER A 53 -3.45 1.49 -4.22
CA SER A 53 -4.72 1.92 -3.61
C SER A 53 -5.08 1.12 -2.35
N ARG A 54 -4.69 -0.16 -2.24
CA ARG A 54 -4.91 -0.94 -1.02
C ARG A 54 -3.95 -0.52 0.07
N ILE A 55 -2.69 -0.27 -0.27
CA ILE A 55 -1.69 0.25 0.67
C ILE A 55 -2.16 1.58 1.26
N GLU A 56 -2.58 2.54 0.45
CA GLU A 56 -3.01 3.87 0.93
C GLU A 56 -4.33 3.88 1.72
N LYS A 57 -5.07 2.78 1.73
CA LYS A 57 -6.36 2.62 2.43
C LYS A 57 -6.29 1.65 3.62
N ALA A 58 -5.09 1.16 3.93
CA ALA A 58 -4.84 0.26 5.05
C ALA A 58 -5.11 0.92 6.41
#